data_AF-A0A7S2KB13-F1
#
_entry.id   AF-A0A7S2KB13-F1
#
_cell.length_a   1.000
_cell.length_b   1.000
_cell.length_c   1.000
_cell.angle_alpha   90.00
_cell.angle_beta   90.00
_cell.angle_gamma   90.00
#
_symmetry.space_group_name_H-M   'P 1'
#
loop_
_entity.id
_entity.type
_entity.pdbx_description
1 polymer ?
#
loop_
_entity_poly.entity_id
_entity_poly.type
_entity_poly.pdbx_seq_one_letter_code
_entity_poly.pdbx_strand_id
1 'polypeptide(L)'
;YQYIDWARWYSWNPRTNGFTFEWQEDFNRPSMPSGWTFGDWRSPLGHSQHRSQNIVFKDGYAVLALTASSMETPSPNNVPAPGQDSNIGGSTCSQAGQDCRGTGCCADASLTCYAKDAGWAACMASCTPGIHPYDPPEYQTPWSCNVVGAGGGGSSSQP
;
A
#
# COMPACT_ATOMS: atom_id res chain seq x y z
N TYR A 1 -10.86 9.91 0.60
CA TYR A 1 -9.48 10.38 0.87
C TYR A 1 -8.61 10.03 -0.32
N GLN A 2 -7.66 10.89 -0.67
CA GLN A 2 -6.56 10.60 -1.59
C GLN A 2 -5.30 10.39 -0.73
N TYR A 3 -4.56 9.32 -1.01
CA TYR A 3 -3.32 8.99 -0.31
C TYR A 3 -2.14 9.18 -1.26
N ILE A 4 -1.09 9.84 -0.78
CA ILE A 4 0.17 10.03 -1.50
C ILE A 4 1.26 9.37 -0.67
N ASP A 5 1.80 8.27 -1.19
CA ASP A 5 2.86 7.46 -0.56
C ASP A 5 4.21 8.18 -0.67
N TRP A 6 4.57 8.60 -1.88
CA TRP A 6 5.81 9.31 -2.12
C TRP A 6 5.70 10.25 -3.32
N ALA A 7 6.60 11.23 -3.37
CA ALA A 7 6.83 12.10 -4.52
C ALA A 7 8.32 12.13 -4.86
N ARG A 8 8.65 12.04 -6.15
CA ARG A 8 10.03 12.19 -6.65
C ARG A 8 10.11 13.33 -7.64
N TRP A 9 11.21 14.07 -7.57
CA TRP A 9 11.54 15.08 -8.56
C TRP A 9 12.80 14.72 -9.32
N TYR A 10 12.75 15.03 -10.61
CA TYR A 10 13.85 14.85 -11.54
C TYR A 10 14.06 16.13 -12.33
N SER A 11 15.31 16.56 -12.50
CA SER A 11 15.67 17.69 -13.36
C SER A 11 15.86 17.23 -14.80
N TRP A 12 15.45 18.06 -15.76
CA TRP A 12 15.67 17.79 -17.18
C TRP A 12 17.08 18.23 -17.60
N ASN A 13 17.81 17.33 -18.26
CA ASN A 13 19.12 17.61 -18.83
C ASN A 13 19.04 17.56 -20.37
N PRO A 14 19.08 18.72 -21.05
CA PRO A 14 18.99 18.77 -22.51
C PRO A 14 20.25 18.26 -23.21
N ARG A 15 21.41 18.17 -22.54
CA ARG A 15 22.66 17.67 -23.15
C ARG A 15 22.65 16.17 -23.28
N THR A 16 22.06 15.48 -22.32
CA THR A 16 21.91 14.02 -22.32
C THR A 16 20.55 13.57 -22.82
N ASN A 17 19.64 14.52 -23.11
CA ASN A 17 18.23 14.27 -23.44
C ASN A 17 17.59 13.33 -22.41
N GLY A 18 17.85 13.56 -21.13
CA GLY A 18 17.45 12.66 -20.05
C GLY A 18 17.10 13.39 -18.75
N PHE A 19 16.58 12.63 -17.79
CA PHE A 19 16.20 13.11 -16.47
C PHE A 19 17.22 12.67 -15.41
N THR A 20 17.57 13.58 -14.50
CA THR A 20 18.47 13.29 -13.38
C THR A 20 17.65 13.28 -12.10
N PHE A 21 17.80 12.24 -11.26
CA PHE A 21 17.12 12.18 -9.97
C PHE A 21 17.70 13.24 -9.03
N GLU A 22 16.80 13.92 -8.31
CA GLU A 22 17.19 15.04 -7.44
C GLU A 22 16.76 14.79 -6.00
N TRP A 23 15.50 14.46 -5.77
CA TRP A 23 15.01 14.14 -4.42
C TRP A 23 13.75 13.28 -4.43
N GLN A 24 13.50 12.66 -3.28
CA GLN A 24 12.30 11.92 -2.94
C GLN A 24 11.77 12.38 -1.58
N GLU A 25 10.45 12.47 -1.45
CA GLU A 25 9.75 12.63 -0.19
C GLU A 25 8.79 11.45 -0.01
N ASP A 26 8.83 10.82 1.15
CA ASP A 26 8.08 9.60 1.51
C ASP A 26 6.99 9.88 2.56
N PHE A 27 6.79 11.13 2.95
CA PHE A 27 5.75 11.59 3.88
C PHE A 27 5.71 10.83 5.23
N ASN A 28 6.85 10.28 5.66
CA ASN A 28 7.01 9.55 6.92
C ASN A 28 6.91 10.44 8.17
N ARG A 29 6.97 11.77 8.02
CA ARG A 29 6.86 12.72 9.12
C ARG A 29 5.39 13.05 9.39
N PRO A 30 4.96 13.25 10.64
CA PRO A 30 3.59 13.60 10.99
C PRO A 30 3.24 15.08 10.70
N SER A 31 4.00 15.74 9.85
CA SER A 31 3.90 17.17 9.55
C SER A 31 4.37 17.46 8.14
N MET A 32 3.95 18.62 7.61
CA MET A 32 4.33 19.05 6.26
C MET A 32 5.85 19.02 6.05
N PRO A 33 6.34 18.41 4.97
CA PRO A 33 7.78 18.38 4.69
C PRO A 33 8.33 19.77 4.34
N SER A 34 9.64 19.93 4.51
CA SER A 34 10.33 21.18 4.16
C SER A 34 10.21 21.45 2.67
N GLY A 35 9.91 22.70 2.29
CA GLY A 35 9.74 23.11 0.90
C GLY A 35 8.35 22.86 0.31
N TRP A 36 7.41 22.32 1.10
CA TRP A 36 6.00 22.18 0.73
C TRP A 36 5.15 23.25 1.41
N THR A 37 4.04 23.62 0.78
CA THR A 37 3.06 24.58 1.32
C THR A 37 1.64 24.08 1.14
N PHE A 38 0.76 24.40 2.08
CA PHE A 38 -0.67 24.13 1.93
C PHE A 38 -1.32 25.14 1.00
N GLY A 39 -2.28 24.67 0.20
CA GLY A 39 -3.12 25.56 -0.59
C GLY A 39 -4.32 26.10 0.19
N ASP A 40 -4.63 27.37 -0.04
CA ASP A 40 -5.70 28.12 0.61
C ASP A 40 -6.60 28.89 -0.39
N TRP A 41 -6.66 28.45 -1.65
CA TRP A 41 -7.44 29.07 -2.73
C TRP A 41 -8.74 28.34 -3.08
N ARG A 42 -9.72 29.08 -3.62
CA ARG A 42 -10.95 28.50 -4.21
C ARG A 42 -10.62 27.72 -5.48
N SER A 43 -11.35 26.64 -5.73
CA SER A 43 -11.28 25.99 -7.03
C SER A 43 -11.81 26.91 -8.14
N PRO A 44 -11.32 26.80 -9.39
CA PRO A 44 -11.72 27.68 -10.49
C PRO A 44 -13.23 27.73 -10.77
N LEU A 45 -13.93 26.61 -10.53
CA LEU A 45 -15.39 26.49 -10.70
C LEU A 45 -16.17 26.85 -9.42
N GLY A 46 -15.48 27.21 -8.33
CA GLY A 46 -16.12 27.65 -7.08
C GLY A 46 -16.82 26.56 -6.28
N HIS A 47 -16.71 25.29 -6.66
CA HIS A 47 -17.37 24.17 -5.97
C HIS A 47 -16.64 23.71 -4.71
N SER A 48 -15.40 24.16 -4.50
CA SER A 48 -14.58 23.76 -3.35
C SER A 48 -13.57 24.86 -2.98
N GLN A 49 -13.04 24.79 -1.76
CA GLN A 49 -12.02 25.68 -1.22
C GLN A 49 -10.92 24.81 -0.62
N HIS A 50 -9.67 25.03 -1.04
CA HIS A 50 -8.54 24.35 -0.42
C HIS A 50 -8.37 24.90 1.00
N ARG A 51 -8.15 23.98 1.94
CA ARG A 51 -7.99 24.27 3.36
C ARG A 51 -6.92 23.33 3.91
N SER A 52 -5.96 23.87 4.65
CA SER A 52 -4.91 23.07 5.29
C SER A 52 -5.47 22.03 6.25
N GLN A 53 -6.63 22.28 6.86
CA GLN A 53 -7.32 21.34 7.74
C GLN A 53 -7.77 20.04 7.03
N ASN A 54 -7.80 20.03 5.69
CA ASN A 54 -8.14 18.84 4.92
C ASN A 54 -6.91 18.00 4.53
N ILE A 55 -5.75 18.28 5.11
CA ILE A 55 -4.50 17.56 4.85
C ILE A 55 -3.97 16.98 6.17
N VAL A 56 -3.71 15.69 6.16
CA VAL A 56 -3.16 14.94 7.31
C VAL A 56 -1.93 14.17 6.86
N PHE A 57 -0.89 14.13 7.69
CA PHE A 57 0.28 13.26 7.47
C PHE A 57 0.25 12.13 8.47
N LYS A 58 0.20 10.88 8.00
CA LYS A 58 0.03 9.71 8.86
C LYS A 58 0.55 8.45 8.16
N ASP A 59 1.25 7.60 8.91
CA ASP A 59 1.67 6.25 8.50
C ASP A 59 2.42 6.21 7.15
N GLY A 60 3.24 7.20 6.85
CA GLY A 60 3.97 7.30 5.58
C GLY A 60 3.20 7.95 4.44
N TYR A 61 2.02 8.54 4.72
CA TYR A 61 1.19 9.15 3.68
C TYR A 61 0.91 10.62 3.95
N ALA A 62 0.94 11.42 2.89
CA ALA A 62 0.16 12.65 2.82
C ALA A 62 -1.28 12.30 2.38
N VAL A 63 -2.25 12.62 3.22
CA VAL A 63 -3.66 12.29 3.01
C VAL A 63 -4.45 13.56 2.77
N LEU A 64 -5.07 13.63 1.59
CA LEU A 64 -5.91 14.75 1.17
C LEU A 64 -7.38 14.34 1.28
N ALA A 65 -8.18 15.17 1.93
CA ALA A 65 -9.60 14.96 2.10
C ALA A 65 -10.42 15.96 1.29
N LEU A 66 -11.53 15.49 0.70
CA LEU A 66 -12.61 16.36 0.28
C LEU A 66 -13.74 16.20 1.30
N THR A 67 -13.98 17.24 2.08
CA THR A 67 -14.98 17.28 3.14
C THR A 67 -16.09 18.27 2.78
N ALA A 68 -17.32 17.97 3.19
CA ALA A 68 -18.36 19.00 3.21
C ALA A 68 -18.04 20.02 4.32
N SER A 69 -18.46 21.27 4.15
CA SER A 69 -18.20 22.35 5.11
C SER A 69 -18.81 22.12 6.51
N SER A 70 -19.77 21.20 6.63
CA SER A 70 -20.42 20.81 7.87
C SER A 70 -19.89 19.49 8.46
N MET A 71 -18.88 18.87 7.85
CA MET A 71 -18.30 17.62 8.33
C MET A 71 -17.07 17.86 9.20
N GLU A 72 -16.75 16.87 10.04
CA GLU A 72 -15.51 16.83 10.80
C GLU A 72 -14.29 16.84 9.84
N THR A 73 -13.27 17.59 10.21
CA THR A 73 -12.00 17.59 9.48
C THR A 73 -11.26 16.27 9.70
N PRO A 74 -10.49 15.78 8.72
CA PRO A 74 -9.63 14.64 8.93
C PRO A 74 -8.63 14.90 10.07
N SER A 75 -8.34 13.85 10.83
CA SER A 75 -7.41 13.80 11.93
C SER A 75 -6.59 12.51 11.80
N PRO A 76 -5.34 12.47 12.27
CA PRO A 76 -4.56 11.23 12.31
C PRO A 76 -5.32 10.05 12.94
N ASN A 77 -6.25 10.29 13.87
CA ASN A 77 -6.99 9.22 14.52
C ASN A 77 -8.18 8.68 13.71
N ASN A 78 -8.74 9.46 12.78
CA ASN A 78 -9.97 9.11 12.05
C ASN A 78 -9.75 8.85 10.55
N VAL A 79 -8.54 9.07 10.03
CA VAL A 79 -8.16 8.73 8.65
C VAL A 79 -7.85 7.23 8.58
N PRO A 80 -8.60 6.45 7.75
CA PRO A 80 -8.35 5.02 7.58
C PRO A 80 -7.04 4.78 6.83
N ALA A 81 -6.48 3.57 6.95
CA ALA A 81 -5.33 3.19 6.14
C ALA A 81 -5.73 3.12 4.65
N PRO A 82 -4.81 3.41 3.71
CA PRO A 82 -5.08 3.21 2.29
C PRO A 82 -5.48 1.75 2.03
N GLY A 83 -6.54 1.56 1.24
CA GLY A 83 -7.06 0.22 0.93
C GLY A 83 -7.90 -0.43 2.04
N GLN A 84 -8.22 0.27 3.13
CA GLN A 84 -9.19 -0.19 4.13
C GLN A 84 -10.57 0.41 3.81
N ASP A 85 -11.46 -0.38 3.22
CA ASP A 85 -12.89 -0.14 3.43
C ASP A 85 -13.20 -0.49 4.90
N SER A 86 -13.88 0.40 5.59
CA SER A 86 -14.10 0.31 7.03
C SER A 86 -15.35 -0.51 7.35
N ASN A 87 -15.56 -1.64 6.68
CA ASN A 87 -16.66 -2.53 7.01
C ASN A 87 -16.29 -4.02 7.13
N ILE A 88 -15.03 -4.37 7.40
CA ILE A 88 -14.69 -5.67 8.00
C ILE A 88 -13.56 -5.47 9.02
N GLY A 89 -13.86 -5.76 10.29
CA GLY A 89 -12.81 -5.96 11.30
C GLY A 89 -12.01 -7.21 10.95
N GLY A 90 -10.85 -7.01 10.35
CA GLY A 90 -9.91 -8.08 9.99
C GLY A 90 -8.93 -7.58 8.94
N SER A 91 -7.65 -7.54 9.28
CA SER A 91 -6.52 -7.31 8.34
C SER A 91 -6.78 -7.93 6.97
N THR A 92 -6.76 -7.11 5.91
CA THR A 92 -6.98 -7.56 4.52
C THR A 92 -5.91 -8.57 4.11
N CYS A 93 -6.35 -9.80 3.89
CA CYS A 93 -5.52 -10.85 3.33
C CYS A 93 -5.16 -10.57 1.87
N SER A 94 -4.03 -11.10 1.40
CA SER A 94 -3.57 -10.89 0.02
C SER A 94 -4.44 -11.65 -0.99
N GLN A 95 -4.61 -11.10 -2.19
CA GLN A 95 -5.33 -11.77 -3.27
C GLN A 95 -4.48 -12.88 -3.91
N ALA A 96 -5.09 -13.71 -4.74
CA ALA A 96 -4.39 -14.76 -5.50
C ALA A 96 -3.16 -14.21 -6.25
N GLY A 97 -2.01 -14.86 -6.09
CA GLY A 97 -0.75 -14.48 -6.73
C GLY A 97 -0.06 -13.21 -6.18
N GLN A 98 -0.68 -12.48 -5.26
CA GLN A 98 -0.05 -11.30 -4.65
C GLN A 98 0.93 -11.69 -3.53
N ASP A 99 1.89 -10.80 -3.27
CA ASP A 99 2.78 -10.94 -2.14
C ASP A 99 1.99 -10.96 -0.83
N CYS A 100 2.13 -12.05 -0.09
CA CYS A 100 1.41 -12.33 1.13
C CYS A 100 2.34 -12.42 2.36
N ARG A 101 3.64 -12.09 2.21
CA ARG A 101 4.58 -12.04 3.35
C ARG A 101 4.13 -11.06 4.43
N GLY A 102 3.56 -9.93 4.04
CA GLY A 102 3.11 -8.90 4.97
C GLY A 102 1.74 -9.20 5.62
N THR A 103 0.86 -9.93 4.93
CA THR A 103 -0.50 -10.21 5.40
C THR A 103 -0.60 -11.55 6.13
N GLY A 104 0.22 -12.54 5.77
CA GLY A 104 0.21 -13.88 6.35
C GLY A 104 -1.08 -14.67 6.09
N CYS A 105 -1.93 -14.20 5.17
CA CYS A 105 -3.18 -14.85 4.84
C CYS A 105 -3.61 -14.52 3.42
N CYS A 106 -4.49 -15.36 2.86
CA CYS A 106 -5.07 -15.19 1.54
C CYS A 106 -6.56 -14.83 1.65
N ALA A 107 -7.02 -13.89 0.82
CA ALA A 107 -8.41 -13.44 0.79
C ALA A 107 -9.36 -14.57 0.38
N ASP A 108 -8.90 -15.45 -0.50
CA ASP A 108 -9.55 -16.71 -0.82
C ASP A 108 -9.05 -17.79 0.13
N ALA A 109 -9.96 -18.35 0.92
CA ALA A 109 -9.69 -19.40 1.90
C ALA A 109 -9.23 -20.74 1.27
N SER A 110 -9.41 -20.92 -0.04
CA SER A 110 -8.87 -22.06 -0.78
C SER A 110 -7.38 -21.93 -1.12
N LEU A 111 -6.80 -20.75 -0.90
CA LEU A 111 -5.41 -20.45 -1.19
C LEU A 111 -4.57 -20.46 0.08
N THR A 112 -3.30 -20.83 -0.07
CA THR A 112 -2.31 -20.78 1.00
C THR A 112 -1.17 -19.87 0.56
N CYS A 113 -0.67 -19.06 1.49
CA CYS A 113 0.47 -18.20 1.24
C CYS A 113 1.76 -19.05 1.29
N TYR A 114 2.33 -19.34 0.12
CA TYR A 114 3.56 -20.13 0.00
C TYR A 114 4.76 -19.23 -0.29
N ALA A 115 5.82 -19.37 0.49
CA ALA A 115 7.08 -18.67 0.29
C ALA A 115 7.83 -19.22 -0.92
N LYS A 116 8.28 -18.31 -1.78
CA LYS A 116 9.31 -18.61 -2.76
C LYS A 116 10.67 -18.60 -2.08
N ASP A 117 11.09 -17.41 -1.67
CA ASP A 117 12.33 -17.13 -0.97
C ASP A 117 12.10 -16.00 0.07
N ALA A 118 13.17 -15.43 0.63
CA ALA A 118 13.05 -14.34 1.60
C ALA A 118 12.40 -13.07 1.01
N GLY A 119 12.46 -12.91 -0.31
CA GLY A 119 11.98 -11.75 -1.06
C GLY A 119 10.55 -11.88 -1.59
N TRP A 120 9.92 -13.06 -1.55
CA TRP A 120 8.60 -13.26 -2.14
C TRP A 120 7.81 -14.44 -1.52
N ALA A 121 6.50 -14.27 -1.35
CA ALA A 121 5.54 -15.35 -1.14
C ALA A 121 4.29 -15.07 -1.98
N ALA A 122 3.48 -16.08 -2.28
CA ALA A 122 2.24 -15.85 -3.04
C ALA A 122 1.09 -16.74 -2.56
N CYS A 123 -0.13 -16.20 -2.64
CA CYS A 123 -1.36 -16.94 -2.43
C CYS A 123 -1.64 -17.88 -3.61
N MET A 124 -1.49 -19.18 -3.39
CA MET A 124 -1.66 -20.21 -4.41
C MET A 124 -2.41 -21.42 -3.85
N ALA A 125 -3.10 -22.16 -4.71
CA ALA A 125 -3.80 -23.39 -4.32
C ALA A 125 -2.82 -24.53 -3.97
N SER A 126 -1.64 -24.54 -4.59
CA SER A 126 -0.59 -25.54 -4.35
C SER A 126 0.79 -24.95 -4.64
N CYS A 127 1.84 -25.58 -4.09
CA CYS A 127 3.22 -25.19 -4.32
C CYS A 127 4.11 -26.44 -4.36
N THR A 128 4.98 -26.52 -5.37
CA THR A 128 5.99 -27.57 -5.53
C THR A 128 7.38 -26.97 -5.31
N PRO A 129 8.19 -27.46 -4.35
CA PRO A 129 9.52 -26.92 -4.14
C PRO A 129 10.42 -27.02 -5.38
N GLY A 130 11.28 -26.03 -5.59
CA GLY A 130 12.24 -25.98 -6.69
C GLY A 130 12.03 -24.80 -7.65
N ILE A 131 12.76 -24.80 -8.76
CA ILE A 131 12.69 -23.73 -9.77
C ILE A 131 11.48 -23.95 -10.65
N HIS A 132 10.62 -22.93 -10.77
CA HIS A 132 9.45 -22.97 -11.63
C HIS A 132 9.81 -22.36 -13.00
N PRO A 133 9.69 -23.12 -14.10
CA PRO A 133 10.13 -22.66 -15.43
C PRO A 133 9.25 -21.54 -16.00
N TYR A 134 8.08 -21.30 -15.42
CA TYR A 134 7.14 -20.26 -15.82
C TYR A 134 7.37 -18.93 -15.11
N ASP A 135 8.26 -18.88 -14.11
CA ASP A 135 8.69 -17.60 -13.54
C ASP A 135 9.51 -16.83 -14.59
N PRO A 136 9.46 -15.47 -14.57
CA PRO A 136 10.32 -14.67 -15.44
C PRO A 136 11.79 -15.08 -15.25
N PRO A 137 12.60 -15.15 -16.33
CA PRO A 137 13.97 -15.66 -16.28
C PRO A 137 14.83 -15.04 -15.16
N GLU A 138 14.67 -13.74 -14.90
CA GLU A 138 15.35 -12.99 -13.84
C GLU A 138 14.93 -13.39 -12.41
N TYR A 139 13.80 -14.07 -12.25
CA TYR A 139 13.23 -14.49 -10.98
C TYR A 139 13.13 -16.02 -10.84
N GLN A 140 13.81 -16.83 -11.65
CA GLN A 140 13.82 -18.30 -11.53
C GLN A 140 14.63 -18.80 -10.32
N THR A 141 14.34 -18.26 -9.13
CA THR A 141 14.86 -18.73 -7.84
C THR A 141 14.03 -19.91 -7.31
N PRO A 142 14.62 -20.82 -6.52
CA PRO A 142 13.88 -21.96 -5.98
C PRO A 142 12.75 -21.52 -5.04
N TRP A 143 11.55 -22.05 -5.26
CA TRP A 143 10.46 -21.97 -4.30
C TRP A 143 10.72 -22.90 -3.11
N SER A 144 10.65 -22.36 -1.90
CA SER A 144 10.70 -23.14 -0.65
C SER A 144 9.37 -23.83 -0.35
N CYS A 145 8.25 -23.23 -0.78
CA CYS A 145 6.89 -23.65 -0.48
C CYS A 145 6.57 -23.73 1.03
N ASN A 146 7.33 -23.03 1.87
CA ASN A 146 6.96 -22.89 3.28
C ASN A 146 5.70 -22.03 3.40
N VAL A 147 4.75 -22.44 4.23
CA VAL A 147 3.54 -21.64 4.48
C VAL A 147 3.88 -20.42 5.33
N VAL A 148 3.41 -19.25 4.93
CA VAL A 148 3.60 -17.98 5.64
C VAL A 148 2.29 -17.58 6.30
N GLY A 149 2.28 -17.57 7.64
CA GLY A 149 1.07 -17.31 8.45
C GLY A 149 0.32 -18.57 8.86
N ALA A 150 -0.66 -18.41 9.76
CA ALA A 150 -1.06 -19.40 10.77
C ALA A 150 -1.20 -20.86 10.31
N GLY A 151 -0.25 -21.68 10.77
CA GLY A 151 -0.56 -23.01 11.27
C GLY A 151 -1.36 -22.89 12.58
N GLY A 152 -2.68 -22.97 12.47
CA GLY A 152 -3.60 -23.29 13.56
C GLY A 152 -4.46 -24.45 13.08
N GLY A 153 -4.12 -25.67 13.50
CA GLY A 153 -4.67 -26.90 12.94
C GLY A 153 -6.17 -27.10 13.15
N GLY A 154 -6.74 -27.91 12.24
CA GLY A 154 -7.86 -28.80 12.54
C GLY A 154 -9.23 -28.32 12.10
N SER A 155 -9.72 -28.86 10.98
CA SER A 155 -11.11 -29.30 10.95
C SER A 155 -11.33 -30.27 12.11
N SER A 156 -12.25 -29.96 13.01
CA SER A 156 -13.07 -31.00 13.64
C SER A 156 -14.44 -30.40 13.95
N SER A 157 -15.43 -31.03 13.34
CA SER A 157 -16.83 -31.04 13.74
C SER A 157 -17.02 -31.02 15.27
N GLN A 158 -17.96 -30.18 15.71
CA GLN A 158 -18.95 -30.33 16.80
C GLN A 158 -18.71 -31.31 17.97
N PRO A 159 -19.21 -30.95 19.17
CA PRO A 159 -20.65 -31.10 19.46
C PRO A 159 -21.40 -29.78 19.64
#